data_AF-A0A2V5YAQ9-F1
#
_entry.id   AF-A0A2V5YAQ9-F1
#
_cell.length_a   1.000
_cell.length_b   1.000
_cell.length_c   1.000
_cell.angle_alpha   90.00
_cell.angle_beta   90.00
_cell.angle_gamma   90.00
#
_symmetry.space_group_name_H-M   'P 1'
#
loop_
_entity.id
_entity.type
_entity.pdbx_description
1 polymer ?
#
loop_
_entity_poly.entity_id
_entity_poly.type
_entity_poly.pdbx_seq_one_letter_code
_entity_poly.pdbx_strand_id
1 'polypeptide(L)'
;MSAKELSTFRAGVESKPGTESTIAAGTGESQMPHIPEELSILPVRGLVIFPGTIIPLTIQRAASLKLPDDTLPRTKVFGLLTQRDEA
;
A
#
# COMPACT_ATOMS: atom_id res chain seq x y z
N MET A 1 35.25 -40.64 -17.68
CA MET A 1 33.97 -40.61 -16.94
C MET A 1 33.71 -39.17 -16.53
N SER A 2 32.81 -38.51 -17.26
CA SER A 2 32.39 -37.12 -17.04
C SER A 2 31.52 -37.01 -15.80
N ALA A 3 31.99 -36.28 -14.81
CA ALA A 3 31.17 -35.73 -13.72
C ALA A 3 31.71 -34.36 -13.30
N LYS A 4 31.98 -33.52 -14.31
CA LYS A 4 32.41 -32.13 -14.15
C LYS A 4 31.24 -31.22 -14.54
N GLU A 5 30.15 -31.23 -13.77
CA GLU A 5 29.01 -30.29 -13.94
C GLU A 5 28.15 -30.23 -12.67
N LEU A 6 28.71 -30.02 -11.47
CA LEU A 6 27.89 -29.79 -10.25
C LEU A 6 28.45 -28.72 -9.29
N SER A 7 29.35 -27.84 -9.74
CA SER A 7 29.97 -26.80 -8.88
C SER A 7 29.45 -25.37 -9.11
N THR A 8 28.46 -25.14 -9.99
CA THR A 8 28.14 -23.78 -10.50
C THR A 8 26.74 -23.26 -10.15
N PHE A 9 26.06 -23.78 -9.12
CA PHE A 9 24.74 -23.23 -8.71
C PHE A 9 24.76 -22.40 -7.42
N ARG A 10 25.92 -21.83 -7.05
CA ARG A 10 26.03 -20.76 -6.04
C ARG A 10 26.69 -19.54 -6.65
N ALA A 11 25.87 -18.61 -7.13
CA ALA A 11 26.08 -17.15 -7.12
C ALA A 11 25.21 -16.54 -8.22
N GLY A 12 24.15 -15.84 -7.83
CA GLY A 12 23.27 -15.15 -8.76
C GLY A 12 21.91 -14.76 -8.18
N VAL A 13 21.84 -14.42 -6.88
CA VAL A 13 20.71 -13.60 -6.38
C VAL A 13 21.11 -12.17 -6.65
N GLU A 14 20.82 -11.72 -7.86
CA GLU A 14 21.02 -10.34 -8.26
C GLU A 14 19.90 -9.48 -7.71
N SER A 15 20.30 -8.41 -7.04
CA SER A 15 19.48 -7.41 -6.40
C SER A 15 18.47 -6.79 -7.35
N LYS A 16 17.18 -6.93 -7.03
CA LYS A 16 16.27 -5.79 -7.09
C LYS A 16 15.92 -5.48 -5.64
N PRO A 17 16.22 -4.29 -5.09
CA PRO A 17 15.66 -3.87 -3.81
C PRO A 17 14.17 -3.63 -4.04
N GLY A 18 13.41 -4.72 -4.03
CA GLY A 18 11.96 -4.69 -3.97
C GLY A 18 11.63 -4.14 -2.59
N THR A 19 11.41 -2.83 -2.55
CA THR A 19 10.87 -2.03 -1.44
C THR A 19 10.41 -2.94 -0.32
N GLU A 20 11.34 -3.19 0.58
CA GLU A 20 11.12 -3.91 1.82
C GLU A 20 9.86 -3.30 2.43
N SER A 21 8.93 -4.18 2.80
CA SER A 21 7.76 -3.83 3.60
C SER A 21 8.28 -3.22 4.91
N THR A 22 8.61 -1.94 4.83
CA THR A 22 9.09 -1.13 5.93
C THR A 22 7.82 -0.67 6.62
N ILE A 23 7.19 -1.60 7.32
CA ILE A 23 6.37 -1.24 8.48
C ILE A 23 7.35 -0.68 9.50
N ALA A 24 7.70 0.60 9.31
CA ALA A 24 8.48 1.37 10.27
C ALA A 24 7.68 1.40 11.57
N ALA A 25 8.02 0.52 12.49
CA ALA A 25 7.87 0.77 13.91
C ALA A 25 8.83 1.91 14.28
N GLY A 26 8.45 3.13 13.93
CA GLY A 26 9.16 4.35 14.27
C GLY A 26 8.54 4.97 15.51
N THR A 27 9.14 4.73 16.67
CA THR A 27 9.04 5.64 17.81
C THR A 27 9.81 6.91 17.43
N GLY A 28 9.14 7.86 16.79
CA GLY A 28 9.76 9.10 16.34
C GLY A 28 8.71 10.17 16.07
N GLU A 29 8.73 11.23 16.89
CA GLU A 29 8.30 12.60 16.60
C GLU A 29 7.35 12.75 15.40
N SER A 30 6.04 12.76 15.66
CA SER A 30 4.94 13.31 14.85
C SER A 30 5.25 13.72 13.41
N GLN A 31 5.72 12.80 12.55
CA GLN A 31 5.87 13.09 11.13
C GLN A 31 4.49 12.92 10.50
N MET A 32 3.67 13.98 10.60
CA MET A 32 2.39 14.02 9.91
C MET A 32 2.65 13.73 8.43
N PRO A 33 1.93 12.76 7.83
CA PRO A 33 2.10 12.46 6.41
C PRO A 33 1.81 13.72 5.60
N HIS A 34 2.61 13.98 4.56
CA HIS A 34 2.39 15.12 3.69
C HIS A 34 1.05 14.97 2.95
N ILE A 35 0.05 15.76 3.34
CA ILE A 35 -1.28 15.75 2.73
C ILE A 35 -1.24 16.66 1.49
N PRO A 36 -1.61 16.16 0.29
CA PRO A 36 -1.68 16.99 -0.91
C PRO A 36 -2.81 18.02 -0.83
N GLU A 37 -2.71 19.09 -1.63
CA GLU A 37 -3.77 20.11 -1.74
C GLU A 37 -5.09 19.53 -2.28
N GLU A 38 -5.00 18.59 -3.21
CA GLU A 38 -6.14 17.83 -3.73
C GLU A 38 -6.03 16.37 -3.27
N LEU A 39 -7.04 15.91 -2.53
CA LEU A 39 -7.07 14.58 -1.94
C LEU A 39 -8.21 13.76 -2.52
N SER A 40 -7.88 12.63 -3.13
CA SER A 40 -8.87 11.64 -3.55
C SER A 40 -9.55 11.01 -2.33
N ILE A 41 -10.89 10.91 -2.38
CA ILE A 41 -11.70 10.36 -1.29
C ILE A 41 -12.34 9.03 -1.71
N LEU A 42 -12.01 7.95 -0.99
CA LEU A 42 -12.62 6.65 -1.18
C LEU A 42 -13.85 6.50 -0.28
N PRO A 43 -15.08 6.39 -0.84
CA PRO A 43 -16.27 6.14 -0.05
C PRO A 43 -16.32 4.69 0.43
N VAL A 44 -16.50 4.50 1.74
CA VAL A 44 -16.63 3.19 2.40
C VAL A 44 -17.94 3.13 3.18
N ARG A 45 -18.53 1.93 3.27
CA ARG A 45 -19.80 1.64 3.93
C ARG A 45 -19.62 0.58 5.00
N GLY A 46 -20.47 0.62 6.03
CA GLY A 46 -20.51 -0.40 7.08
C GLY A 46 -19.24 -0.46 7.93
N LEU A 47 -18.43 0.60 7.93
CA LEU A 47 -17.15 0.67 8.62
C LEU A 47 -16.96 2.04 9.28
N VAL A 48 -16.41 2.04 10.50
CA VAL A 48 -15.95 3.23 11.22
C VAL A 48 -14.47 3.05 11.51
N ILE A 49 -13.66 4.09 11.27
CA ILE A 49 -12.20 4.04 11.40
C ILE A 49 -11.77 5.10 12.42
N PHE A 50 -10.95 4.69 13.38
CA PHE A 50 -10.31 5.59 14.33
C PHE A 50 -8.83 5.81 13.96
N PRO A 51 -8.22 6.94 14.34
CA PRO A 51 -6.78 7.16 14.13
C PRO A 51 -5.94 6.01 14.69
N GLY A 52 -4.90 5.60 13.95
CA GLY A 52 -4.04 4.47 14.32
C GLY A 52 -4.58 3.08 13.97
N THR A 53 -5.77 2.99 13.35
CA THR A 53 -6.33 1.72 12.88
C THR A 53 -5.56 1.19 11.66
N ILE A 54 -5.14 -0.08 11.72
CA ILE A 54 -4.53 -0.79 10.59
C ILE A 54 -5.46 -1.94 10.20
N ILE A 55 -6.08 -1.86 9.02
CA ILE A 55 -7.00 -2.88 8.51
C ILE A 55 -6.78 -3.12 7.00
N PRO A 56 -6.97 -4.36 6.52
CA PRO A 56 -7.06 -4.60 5.09
C PRO A 56 -8.36 -4.01 4.54
N LEU A 57 -8.28 -3.26 3.43
CA LEU A 57 -9.44 -2.73 2.72
C LEU A 57 -9.56 -3.41 1.35
N THR A 58 -10.70 -4.05 1.10
CA THR A 58 -10.99 -4.67 -0.19
C THR A 58 -11.86 -3.75 -1.03
N ILE A 59 -11.42 -3.44 -2.25
CA ILE A 59 -12.15 -2.58 -3.20
C ILE A 59 -12.71 -3.46 -4.31
N GLN A 60 -14.03 -3.43 -4.50
CA GLN A 60 -14.72 -4.30 -5.49
C GLN A 60 -15.52 -3.53 -6.54
N ARG A 61 -15.95 -2.29 -6.23
CA ARG A 61 -16.75 -1.50 -7.17
C ARG A 61 -15.84 -0.90 -8.24
N ALA A 62 -16.21 -1.06 -9.51
CA ALA A 62 -15.45 -0.53 -10.65
C ALA A 62 -15.22 0.99 -10.54
N ALA A 63 -16.19 1.75 -10.03
CA ALA A 63 -16.03 3.19 -9.78
C ALA A 63 -15.02 3.50 -8.66
N SER A 64 -14.89 2.62 -7.68
CA SER A 64 -13.97 2.77 -6.56
C SER A 64 -12.55 2.28 -6.87
N LEU A 65 -12.38 1.39 -7.85
CA LEU A 65 -11.07 0.87 -8.28
C LEU A 65 -10.24 1.91 -9.03
N LYS A 66 -10.89 2.74 -9.86
CA LYS A 66 -10.20 3.80 -10.63
C LYS A 66 -9.49 4.83 -9.74
N LEU A 67 -10.04 5.09 -8.55
CA LEU A 67 -9.52 6.12 -7.67
C LEU A 67 -8.10 5.80 -7.16
N PRO A 68 -7.83 4.63 -6.56
CA PRO A 68 -6.47 4.20 -6.26
C PRO A 68 -5.54 4.21 -7.49
N ASP A 69 -6.00 3.71 -8.63
CA ASP A 69 -5.18 3.64 -9.86
C ASP A 69 -4.70 5.03 -10.30
N ASP A 70 -5.56 6.05 -10.23
CA ASP A 70 -5.24 7.43 -10.61
C ASP A 70 -4.46 8.20 -9.52
N THR A 71 -4.59 7.78 -8.26
CA THR A 71 -4.03 8.48 -7.09
C THR A 71 -2.66 7.95 -6.70
N LEU A 72 -2.46 6.62 -6.71
CA LEU A 72 -1.22 5.96 -6.32
C LEU A 72 0.03 6.46 -7.07
N PRO A 73 -0.02 6.81 -8.37
CA PRO A 73 1.13 7.39 -9.07
C PRO A 73 1.53 8.77 -8.55
N ARG A 74 0.60 9.53 -7.95
CA ARG A 74 0.82 10.89 -7.44
C ARG A 74 1.12 10.90 -5.95
N THR A 75 0.38 10.13 -5.15
CA THR A 75 0.45 10.14 -3.70
C THR A 75 0.00 8.81 -3.12
N LYS A 76 0.63 8.41 -2.01
CA LYS A 76 0.23 7.24 -1.22
C LYS A 76 -0.82 7.59 -0.15
N VAL A 77 -1.22 8.85 -0.06
CA VAL A 77 -2.20 9.36 0.90
C VAL A 77 -3.50 9.66 0.16
N PHE A 78 -4.58 9.01 0.58
CA PHE A 78 -5.95 9.27 0.14
C PHE A 78 -6.88 9.29 1.35
N GLY A 79 -7.99 10.00 1.25
CA GLY A 79 -8.98 10.09 2.31
C GLY A 79 -10.00 8.95 2.24
N LEU A 80 -10.61 8.65 3.37
CA LEU A 80 -11.71 7.70 3.49
C LEU A 80 -12.95 8.45 3.97
N LEU A 81 -14.09 8.22 3.31
CA LEU A 81 -15.38 8.76 3.72
C LEU A 81 -16.28 7.61 4.17
N THR A 82 -16.53 7.53 5.47
CA THR A 82 -17.46 6.55 6.04
C THR A 82 -18.89 7.05 5.87
N GLN A 83 -19.64 6.43 4.97
CA GLN A 83 -21.02 6.81 4.69
C GLN A 83 -21.97 6.23 5.73
N ARG A 84 -22.82 7.09 6.30
CA ARG A 84 -23.88 6.67 7.22
C ARG A 84 -25.00 5.92 6.50
N ASP A 85 -25.40 6.40 5.33
CA ASP A 85 -26.58 5.89 4.61
C ASP A 85 -26.20 5.08 3.36
N GLU A 86 -26.98 4.01 3.13
CA GLU A 86 -26.94 3.19 1.93
C GLU A 86 -27.83 3.75 0.81
N ALA A 87 -27.51 4.92 0.24
CA ALA A 87 -28.06 5.34 -1.05
C ALA A 87 -27.51 4.53 -2.24
#